data_AF-A0A5C3NVQ0-F1
#
_entry.id   AF-A0A5C3NVQ0-F1
#
_cell.length_a   1.000
_cell.length_b   1.000
_cell.length_c   1.000
_cell.angle_alpha   90.00
_cell.angle_beta   90.00
_cell.angle_gamma   90.00
#
_symmetry.space_group_name_H-M   'P 1'
#
loop_
_entity.id
_entity.type
_entity.pdbx_description
1 polymer ?
#
loop_
_entity_poly.entity_id
_entity_poly.type
_entity_poly.pdbx_seq_one_letter_code
_entity_poly.pdbx_strand_id
1 'polypeptide(L)'
;PKWIVDARDYLYSVSEEEWWRELVSVWLQFEEALGYADGQNQANWLAPKGRPEEVAYWIRRGRKYEKPPKVNSIPTFVNAFRKWWMRLQPSTRRAPESAWPMPRVAPPSLDAWSDVRRGGSNGLFMVVMCLAWWTTALGGDADTADIKEAVGDVVWACEQMAPTLAAHTPPLAPTPTPLSPSPSSSQTAVPIPTVDLSTAPEVSSIPAQSAPASAGVSASSVAVTEAAGGDDEWMLINTPEDVAPETSSARSNLKRASPAPEHGAPAAKKTKDAAAA
;
A
#
# COMPACT_ATOMS: atom_id res chain seq x y z
N PRO A 1 -16.92 -5.30 -7.43
CA PRO A 1 -16.64 -6.76 -7.29
C PRO A 1 -16.69 -7.20 -5.82
N LYS A 2 -17.02 -8.45 -5.47
CA LYS A 2 -17.14 -8.85 -4.04
C LYS A 2 -15.90 -8.50 -3.19
N TRP A 3 -14.70 -8.73 -3.74
CA TRP A 3 -13.45 -8.44 -3.05
C TRP A 3 -13.28 -6.97 -2.64
N ILE A 4 -13.80 -6.00 -3.43
CA ILE A 4 -13.70 -4.56 -3.11
C ILE A 4 -14.59 -4.21 -1.92
N VAL A 5 -15.76 -4.86 -1.81
CA VAL A 5 -16.70 -4.64 -0.70
C VAL A 5 -16.10 -5.19 0.57
N ASP A 6 -15.63 -6.45 0.53
CA ASP A 6 -15.00 -7.10 1.68
C ASP A 6 -13.74 -6.31 2.14
N ALA A 7 -12.93 -5.83 1.19
CA ALA A 7 -11.74 -5.00 1.47
C ALA A 7 -12.10 -3.65 2.10
N ARG A 8 -13.09 -2.94 1.53
CA ARG A 8 -13.58 -1.66 2.07
C ARG A 8 -14.07 -1.81 3.49
N ASP A 9 -14.91 -2.81 3.74
CA ASP A 9 -15.52 -3.02 5.05
C ASP A 9 -14.44 -3.33 6.11
N TYR A 10 -13.45 -4.14 5.74
CA TYR A 10 -12.26 -4.36 6.58
C TYR A 10 -11.51 -3.05 6.84
N LEU A 11 -11.12 -2.31 5.80
CA LEU A 11 -10.32 -1.09 5.95
C LEU A 11 -11.04 -0.02 6.78
N TYR A 12 -12.36 0.10 6.64
CA TYR A 12 -13.17 1.00 7.45
C TYR A 12 -13.33 0.58 8.92
N SER A 13 -13.02 -0.67 9.26
CA SER A 13 -12.94 -1.13 10.64
C SER A 13 -11.57 -0.87 11.31
N VAL A 14 -10.53 -0.57 10.52
CA VAL A 14 -9.16 -0.39 11.03
C VAL A 14 -9.00 0.90 11.83
N SER A 15 -9.62 1.99 11.39
CA SER A 15 -9.55 3.29 12.06
C SER A 15 -10.73 4.19 11.67
N GLU A 16 -11.18 5.02 12.60
CA GLU A 16 -12.19 6.06 12.38
C GLU A 16 -11.60 7.42 12.03
N GLU A 17 -10.28 7.55 12.10
CA GLU A 17 -9.56 8.81 11.87
C GLU A 17 -9.75 9.34 10.44
N GLU A 18 -9.86 10.66 10.30
CA GLU A 18 -10.14 11.33 9.03
C GLU A 18 -9.10 11.01 7.95
N TRP A 19 -7.81 11.11 8.28
CA TRP A 19 -6.69 10.81 7.36
C TRP A 19 -6.73 9.36 6.84
N TRP A 20 -7.27 8.43 7.65
CA TRP A 20 -7.43 7.04 7.23
C TRP A 20 -8.64 6.86 6.32
N ARG A 21 -9.78 7.49 6.67
CA ARG A 21 -11.00 7.47 5.85
C ARG A 21 -10.74 8.08 4.46
N GLU A 22 -9.94 9.13 4.41
CA GLU A 22 -9.49 9.76 3.16
C GLU A 22 -8.71 8.77 2.29
N LEU A 23 -7.71 8.07 2.86
CA LEU A 23 -6.97 7.04 2.14
C LEU A 23 -7.88 5.97 1.54
N VAL A 24 -8.82 5.44 2.32
CA VAL A 24 -9.75 4.41 1.84
C VAL A 24 -10.63 4.96 0.72
N SER A 25 -11.14 6.19 0.86
CA SER A 25 -11.93 6.86 -0.16
C SER A 25 -11.16 7.04 -1.47
N VAL A 26 -9.96 7.60 -1.40
CA VAL A 26 -9.11 7.87 -2.57
C VAL A 26 -8.67 6.57 -3.25
N TRP A 27 -8.35 5.52 -2.48
CA TRP A 27 -8.04 4.21 -3.03
C TRP A 27 -9.25 3.59 -3.76
N LEU A 28 -10.46 3.69 -3.21
CA LEU A 28 -11.67 3.18 -3.88
C LEU A 28 -11.92 3.86 -5.22
N GLN A 29 -11.76 5.18 -5.26
CA GLN A 29 -11.93 5.93 -6.49
C GLN A 29 -10.80 5.65 -7.50
N PHE A 30 -9.57 5.39 -7.03
CA PHE A 30 -8.48 4.87 -7.87
C PHE A 30 -8.83 3.52 -8.50
N GLU A 31 -9.37 2.56 -7.72
CA GLU A 31 -9.80 1.26 -8.24
C GLU A 31 -10.96 1.39 -9.24
N GLU A 32 -11.90 2.30 -8.98
CA GLU A 32 -12.99 2.64 -9.90
C GLU A 32 -12.45 3.21 -11.22
N ALA A 33 -11.49 4.13 -11.17
CA ALA A 33 -10.84 4.69 -12.35
C ALA A 33 -10.07 3.63 -13.18
N LEU A 34 -9.67 2.52 -12.57
CA LEU A 34 -9.07 1.36 -13.23
C LEU A 34 -10.10 0.28 -13.63
N GLY A 35 -11.40 0.53 -13.44
CA GLY A 35 -12.47 -0.39 -13.79
C GLY A 35 -12.49 -1.67 -12.93
N TYR A 36 -11.97 -1.60 -11.70
CA TYR A 36 -11.82 -2.74 -10.79
C TYR A 36 -11.08 -3.92 -11.42
N ALA A 37 -9.83 -3.67 -11.80
CA ALA A 37 -8.98 -4.61 -12.52
C ALA A 37 -8.99 -6.03 -11.91
N ASP A 38 -8.97 -7.04 -12.78
CA ASP A 38 -8.96 -8.43 -12.35
C ASP A 38 -7.66 -8.76 -11.60
N GLY A 39 -7.81 -9.20 -10.35
CA GLY A 39 -6.71 -9.60 -9.49
C GLY A 39 -6.01 -10.89 -9.92
N GLN A 40 -6.59 -11.68 -10.84
CA GLN A 40 -5.94 -12.87 -11.39
C GLN A 40 -5.01 -12.54 -12.56
N ASN A 41 -5.17 -11.37 -13.19
CA ASN A 41 -4.28 -10.93 -14.25
C ASN A 41 -2.98 -10.38 -13.68
N GLN A 42 -1.87 -11.06 -13.97
CA GLN A 42 -0.53 -10.68 -13.48
C GLN A 42 -0.07 -9.29 -13.93
N ALA A 43 -0.60 -8.77 -15.04
CA ALA A 43 -0.31 -7.40 -15.48
C ALA A 43 -0.80 -6.34 -14.46
N ASN A 44 -1.71 -6.72 -13.57
CA ASN A 44 -2.24 -5.87 -12.49
C ASN A 44 -1.52 -6.09 -11.15
N TRP A 45 -0.44 -6.88 -11.10
CA TRP A 45 0.24 -7.16 -9.85
C TRP A 45 1.37 -6.17 -9.61
N LEU A 46 1.54 -5.75 -8.36
CA LEU A 46 2.75 -5.04 -7.95
C LEU A 46 3.96 -5.98 -7.96
N ALA A 47 5.14 -5.43 -8.24
CA ALA A 47 6.38 -6.19 -8.21
C ALA A 47 6.62 -6.79 -6.80
N PRO A 48 6.86 -8.11 -6.68
CA PRO A 48 7.02 -8.75 -5.38
C PRO A 48 8.34 -8.40 -4.70
N LYS A 49 9.34 -7.98 -5.48
CA LYS A 49 10.69 -7.70 -4.97
C LYS A 49 10.67 -6.54 -3.97
N GLY A 50 11.19 -6.82 -2.78
CA GLY A 50 11.35 -5.84 -1.71
C GLY A 50 10.10 -5.61 -0.85
N ARG A 51 8.99 -6.32 -1.08
CA ARG A 51 7.79 -6.20 -0.24
C ARG A 51 8.05 -6.67 1.20
N PRO A 52 7.35 -6.12 2.22
CA PRO A 52 7.41 -6.67 3.58
C PRO A 52 7.03 -8.15 3.63
N GLU A 53 7.72 -8.92 4.49
CA GLU A 53 7.50 -10.38 4.63
C GLU A 53 6.06 -10.70 5.05
N GLU A 54 5.44 -9.81 5.83
CA GLU A 54 4.04 -9.88 6.24
C GLU A 54 3.09 -9.97 5.05
N VAL A 55 3.38 -9.27 3.95
CA VAL A 55 2.60 -9.33 2.71
C VAL A 55 2.73 -10.71 2.07
N ALA A 56 3.96 -11.20 1.93
CA ALA A 56 4.22 -12.52 1.36
C ALA A 56 3.53 -13.62 2.17
N TYR A 57 3.64 -13.55 3.49
CA TYR A 57 3.00 -14.46 4.43
C TYR A 57 1.48 -14.43 4.29
N TRP A 58 0.86 -13.25 4.25
CA TRP A 58 -0.60 -13.10 4.18
C TRP A 58 -1.17 -13.58 2.85
N ILE A 59 -0.51 -13.28 1.73
CA ILE A 59 -0.88 -13.78 0.40
C ILE A 59 -0.87 -15.31 0.38
N ARG A 60 0.20 -15.95 0.87
CA ARG A 60 0.33 -17.41 0.92
C ARG A 60 -0.75 -18.09 1.78
N ARG A 61 -1.34 -17.37 2.73
CA ARG A 61 -2.42 -17.89 3.58
C ARG A 61 -3.83 -17.53 3.11
N GLY A 62 -3.95 -17.08 1.85
CA GLY A 62 -5.24 -16.82 1.22
C GLY A 62 -5.88 -15.52 1.66
N ARG A 63 -5.08 -14.53 2.11
CA ARG A 63 -5.55 -13.15 2.33
C ARG A 63 -6.74 -13.02 3.28
N LYS A 64 -6.75 -13.81 4.36
CA LYS A 64 -7.83 -13.82 5.35
C LYS A 64 -7.79 -12.56 6.20
N TYR A 65 -8.84 -11.75 6.17
CA TYR A 65 -8.94 -10.49 6.92
C TYR A 65 -8.99 -10.73 8.44
N GLU A 66 -9.54 -11.87 8.86
CA GLU A 66 -9.66 -12.26 10.27
C GLU A 66 -8.32 -12.75 10.85
N LYS A 67 -7.30 -12.93 9.99
CA LYS A 67 -5.97 -13.42 10.37
C LYS A 67 -4.87 -12.57 9.74
N PRO A 68 -4.80 -11.26 10.09
CA PRO A 68 -3.73 -10.41 9.61
C PRO A 68 -2.36 -10.93 10.10
N PRO A 69 -1.28 -10.67 9.36
CA PRO A 69 0.07 -10.98 9.82
C PRO A 69 0.40 -10.19 11.09
N LYS A 70 1.19 -10.80 11.98
CA LYS A 70 1.70 -10.13 13.17
C LYS A 70 2.92 -9.28 12.80
N VAL A 71 2.85 -7.97 13.03
CA VAL A 71 4.00 -7.07 12.94
C VAL A 71 4.85 -7.24 14.21
N ASN A 72 5.99 -7.93 14.10
CA ASN A 72 6.82 -8.26 15.27
C ASN A 72 7.70 -7.08 15.74
N SER A 73 8.08 -6.20 14.82
CA SER A 73 8.91 -5.03 15.08
C SER A 73 8.45 -3.89 14.19
N ILE A 74 7.82 -2.87 14.78
CA ILE A 74 7.35 -1.70 14.03
C ILE A 74 8.51 -1.03 13.28
N PRO A 75 9.68 -0.74 13.88
CA PRO A 75 10.78 -0.10 13.15
C PRO A 75 11.26 -0.89 11.93
N THR A 76 11.35 -2.22 12.06
CA THR A 76 11.75 -3.10 10.95
C THR A 76 10.70 -3.09 9.84
N PHE A 77 9.43 -3.20 10.22
CA PHE A 77 8.30 -3.16 9.28
C PHE A 77 8.23 -1.83 8.53
N VAL A 78 8.36 -0.71 9.24
CA VAL A 78 8.37 0.64 8.65
C VAL A 78 9.52 0.81 7.66
N ASN A 79 10.72 0.34 8.01
CA ASN A 79 11.86 0.39 7.09
C ASN A 79 11.60 -0.43 5.82
N ALA A 80 11.06 -1.64 5.96
CA ALA A 80 10.72 -2.50 4.83
C ALA A 80 9.61 -1.88 3.95
N PHE A 81 8.57 -1.32 4.56
CA PHE A 81 7.50 -0.61 3.86
C PHE A 81 8.06 0.57 3.07
N ARG A 82 8.84 1.46 3.70
CA ARG A 82 9.42 2.64 3.04
C ARG A 82 10.27 2.24 1.83
N LYS A 83 11.17 1.26 2.00
CA LYS A 83 11.99 0.73 0.89
C LYS A 83 11.15 0.19 -0.26
N TRP A 84 10.12 -0.59 0.05
CA TRP A 84 9.23 -1.14 -0.96
C TRP A 84 8.46 -0.04 -1.69
N TRP A 85 7.84 0.89 -0.95
CA TRP A 85 7.06 1.97 -1.52
C TRP A 85 7.90 2.89 -2.41
N MET A 86 9.10 3.29 -1.95
CA MET A 86 10.06 4.08 -2.74
C MET A 86 10.47 3.37 -4.03
N ARG A 87 10.70 2.06 -3.96
CA ARG A 87 11.08 1.24 -5.12
C ARG A 87 9.99 1.19 -6.19
N LEU A 88 8.72 1.17 -5.78
CA LEU A 88 7.57 1.17 -6.69
C LEU A 88 7.39 2.53 -7.41
N GLN A 89 7.98 3.60 -6.89
CA GLN A 89 7.77 4.94 -7.44
C GLN A 89 8.50 5.16 -8.77
N PRO A 90 7.95 6.04 -9.62
CA PRO A 90 8.65 6.59 -10.79
C PRO A 90 10.06 7.07 -10.44
N SER A 91 11.03 6.89 -11.34
CA SER A 91 12.42 7.33 -11.13
C SER A 91 12.54 8.83 -10.81
N THR A 92 11.65 9.66 -11.35
CA THR A 92 11.59 11.10 -11.07
C THR A 92 11.26 11.42 -9.60
N ARG A 93 10.62 10.50 -8.88
CA ARG A 93 10.33 10.62 -7.44
C ARG A 93 11.40 9.99 -6.56
N ARG A 94 12.22 9.09 -7.11
CA ARG A 94 13.31 8.42 -6.40
C ARG A 94 14.48 9.41 -6.24
N ALA A 95 14.41 10.25 -5.21
CA ALA A 95 15.56 10.94 -4.63
C ALA A 95 16.62 9.90 -4.19
N PRO A 96 17.89 10.26 -3.87
CA PRO A 96 18.83 9.30 -3.30
C PRO A 96 18.16 8.53 -2.13
N GLU A 97 18.39 7.21 -2.08
CA GLU A 97 17.63 6.15 -1.38
C GLU A 97 17.29 6.38 0.12
N SER A 98 17.69 7.50 0.71
CA SER A 98 17.55 7.86 2.12
C SER A 98 16.61 9.04 2.40
N ALA A 99 16.08 9.74 1.39
CA ALA A 99 15.19 10.89 1.63
C ALA A 99 13.74 10.44 1.85
N TRP A 100 13.35 10.30 3.12
CA TRP A 100 11.97 10.15 3.57
C TRP A 100 11.60 11.39 4.41
N PRO A 101 10.48 12.10 4.15
CA PRO A 101 9.46 11.85 3.11
C PRO A 101 10.00 11.96 1.68
N MET A 102 9.36 11.24 0.76
CA MET A 102 9.65 11.41 -0.66
C MET A 102 9.14 12.76 -1.18
N PRO A 103 9.86 13.38 -2.13
CA PRO A 103 9.35 14.55 -2.82
C PRO A 103 8.04 14.22 -3.58
N ARG A 104 7.04 15.08 -3.41
CA ARG A 104 5.75 15.03 -4.12
C ARG A 104 5.84 15.73 -5.48
N VAL A 105 6.73 15.24 -6.34
CA VAL A 105 6.93 15.74 -7.70
C VAL A 105 6.23 14.80 -8.67
N ALA A 106 5.15 15.29 -9.29
CA ALA A 106 4.41 14.51 -10.27
C ALA A 106 5.28 14.29 -11.53
N PRO A 107 5.43 13.03 -12.00
CA PRO A 107 6.01 12.75 -13.31
C PRO A 107 5.20 13.44 -14.43
N PRO A 108 5.82 13.75 -15.57
CA PRO A 108 5.15 14.45 -16.67
C PRO A 108 4.10 13.62 -17.40
N SER A 109 4.11 12.29 -17.24
CA SER A 109 3.16 11.38 -17.89
C SER A 109 2.64 10.30 -16.95
N LEU A 110 1.43 9.81 -17.24
CA LEU A 110 0.83 8.68 -16.52
C LEU A 110 1.62 7.37 -16.70
N ASP A 111 2.30 7.20 -17.84
CA ASP A 111 3.10 6.00 -18.14
C ASP A 111 4.26 5.79 -17.16
N ALA A 112 4.79 6.88 -16.61
CA ALA A 112 5.84 6.82 -15.59
C ALA A 112 5.38 6.12 -14.30
N TRP A 113 4.07 6.06 -14.06
CA TRP A 113 3.46 5.37 -12.92
C TRP A 113 3.19 3.89 -13.19
N SER A 114 3.52 3.36 -14.38
CA SER A 114 3.16 2.01 -14.78
C SER A 114 3.48 0.96 -13.72
N ASP A 115 4.65 1.01 -13.05
CA ASP A 115 5.03 0.02 -12.03
C ASP A 115 4.11 -0.03 -10.79
N VAL A 116 3.49 1.10 -10.43
CA VAL A 116 2.65 1.24 -9.23
C VAL A 116 1.17 1.45 -9.53
N ARG A 117 0.83 1.90 -10.75
CA ARG A 117 -0.54 2.07 -11.26
C ARG A 117 -1.13 0.71 -11.63
N ARG A 118 -1.41 -0.07 -10.60
CA ARG A 118 -1.89 -1.44 -10.64
C ARG A 118 -3.14 -1.56 -9.78
N GLY A 119 -4.26 -1.94 -10.38
CA GLY A 119 -5.52 -2.15 -9.66
C GLY A 119 -5.70 -3.59 -9.20
N GLY A 120 -6.83 -3.88 -8.59
CA GLY A 120 -7.21 -5.23 -8.20
C GLY A 120 -6.58 -5.68 -6.89
N SER A 121 -6.97 -6.87 -6.45
CA SER A 121 -6.59 -7.45 -5.15
C SER A 121 -5.11 -7.79 -4.98
N ASN A 122 -4.26 -7.57 -5.98
CA ASN A 122 -2.80 -7.74 -5.94
C ASN A 122 -2.04 -6.46 -6.38
N GLY A 123 -2.78 -5.39 -6.64
CA GLY A 123 -2.25 -4.09 -7.03
C GLY A 123 -1.99 -3.19 -5.81
N LEU A 124 -2.33 -1.91 -5.94
CA LEU A 124 -2.13 -0.88 -4.91
C LEU A 124 -2.81 -1.19 -3.58
N PHE A 125 -3.88 -1.98 -3.62
CA PHE A 125 -4.51 -2.55 -2.42
C PHE A 125 -3.50 -3.18 -1.43
N MET A 126 -2.43 -3.83 -1.92
CA MET A 126 -1.40 -4.43 -1.06
C MET A 126 -0.64 -3.38 -0.24
N VAL A 127 -0.44 -2.18 -0.77
CA VAL A 127 0.20 -1.07 -0.06
C VAL A 127 -0.74 -0.55 1.05
N VAL A 128 -2.03 -0.42 0.74
CA VAL A 128 -3.06 -0.01 1.71
C VAL A 128 -3.17 -1.03 2.85
N MET A 129 -3.07 -2.33 2.55
CA MET A 129 -3.04 -3.39 3.57
C MET A 129 -1.82 -3.30 4.48
N CYS A 130 -0.64 -2.99 3.94
CA CYS A 130 0.54 -2.73 4.79
C CYS A 130 0.30 -1.58 5.77
N LEU A 131 -0.28 -0.49 5.30
CA LEU A 131 -0.62 0.65 6.15
C LEU A 131 -1.67 0.25 7.20
N ALA A 132 -2.65 -0.59 6.87
CA ALA A 132 -3.65 -1.07 7.83
C ALA A 132 -3.01 -1.86 8.99
N TRP A 133 -2.05 -2.74 8.66
CA TRP A 133 -1.32 -3.49 9.68
C TRP A 133 -0.43 -2.59 10.53
N TRP A 134 0.19 -1.58 9.91
CA TRP A 134 0.96 -0.57 10.64
C TRP A 134 0.06 0.21 11.61
N THR A 135 -1.09 0.72 11.16
CA THR A 135 -2.07 1.43 12.01
C THR A 135 -2.49 0.56 13.20
N THR A 136 -2.80 -0.71 12.93
CA THR A 136 -3.23 -1.66 13.98
C THR A 136 -2.11 -1.96 14.97
N ALA A 137 -0.86 -2.04 14.50
CA ALA A 137 0.30 -2.36 15.33
C ALA A 137 0.73 -1.20 16.25
N LEU A 138 0.48 0.06 15.87
CA LEU A 138 0.80 1.24 16.67
C LEU A 138 -0.05 1.33 17.95
N GLY A 139 -1.34 0.97 17.88
CA GLY A 139 -2.27 1.18 18.99
C GLY A 139 -2.66 2.65 19.19
N GLY A 140 -3.41 2.96 20.25
CA GLY A 140 -4.08 4.26 20.43
C GLY A 140 -3.18 5.44 20.81
N ASP A 141 -2.14 5.22 21.62
CA ASP A 141 -1.31 6.29 22.19
C ASP A 141 0.04 6.49 21.48
N ALA A 142 0.28 5.76 20.39
CA ALA A 142 1.55 5.81 19.69
C ALA A 142 1.69 7.07 18.82
N ASP A 143 2.94 7.45 18.56
CA ASP A 143 3.25 8.50 17.59
C ASP A 143 2.77 8.07 16.20
N THR A 144 1.84 8.86 15.65
CA THR A 144 1.23 8.62 14.33
C THR A 144 1.83 9.48 13.23
N ALA A 145 2.86 10.29 13.51
CA ALA A 145 3.45 11.19 12.52
C ALA A 145 3.97 10.41 11.29
N ASP A 146 4.77 9.37 11.52
CA ASP A 146 5.37 8.57 10.46
C ASP A 146 4.33 7.88 9.56
N ILE A 147 3.25 7.35 10.15
CA ILE A 147 2.22 6.65 9.38
C ILE A 147 1.33 7.64 8.63
N LYS A 148 1.01 8.80 9.23
CA LYS A 148 0.28 9.87 8.55
C LYS A 148 1.04 10.40 7.35
N GLU A 149 2.36 10.52 7.46
CA GLU A 149 3.22 10.91 6.33
C GLU A 149 3.19 9.88 5.20
N ALA A 150 3.31 8.58 5.54
CA ALA A 150 3.19 7.49 4.58
C ALA A 150 1.82 7.45 3.91
N VAL A 151 0.75 7.59 4.68
CA VAL A 151 -0.63 7.63 4.17
C VAL A 151 -0.82 8.81 3.24
N GLY A 152 -0.38 10.00 3.64
CA GLY A 152 -0.48 11.19 2.81
C GLY A 152 0.28 11.06 1.49
N ASP A 153 1.42 10.35 1.47
CA ASP A 153 2.13 10.08 0.23
C ASP A 153 1.38 9.11 -0.69
N VAL A 154 0.75 8.06 -0.14
CA VAL A 154 -0.08 7.12 -0.91
C VAL A 154 -1.32 7.80 -1.46
N VAL A 155 -2.02 8.62 -0.65
CA VAL A 155 -3.15 9.46 -1.09
C VAL A 155 -2.74 10.32 -2.28
N TRP A 156 -1.67 11.10 -2.12
CA TRP A 156 -1.17 11.96 -3.18
C TRP A 156 -0.83 11.17 -4.45
N ALA A 157 -0.17 10.01 -4.33
CA ALA A 157 0.15 9.17 -5.48
C ALA A 157 -1.09 8.65 -6.20
N CYS A 158 -2.12 8.20 -5.47
CA CYS A 158 -3.40 7.80 -6.04
C CYS A 158 -4.05 8.93 -6.86
N GLU A 159 -4.06 10.15 -6.32
CA GLU A 159 -4.60 11.33 -6.99
C GLU A 159 -3.86 11.64 -8.31
N GLN A 160 -2.53 11.51 -8.31
CA GLN A 160 -1.74 11.68 -9.53
C GLN A 160 -2.01 10.57 -10.58
N MET A 161 -2.24 9.34 -10.13
CA MET A 161 -2.48 8.19 -11.02
C MET A 161 -3.91 8.10 -11.58
N ALA A 162 -4.86 8.79 -10.96
CA ALA A 162 -6.26 8.84 -11.38
C ALA A 162 -6.76 10.30 -11.40
N PRO A 163 -6.37 11.12 -12.41
CA PRO A 163 -6.70 12.55 -12.43
C PRO A 163 -8.21 12.86 -12.46
N THR A 164 -9.06 11.90 -12.85
CA THR A 164 -10.52 12.03 -12.81
C THR A 164 -11.05 12.32 -11.39
N LEU A 165 -10.26 12.02 -10.35
CA LEU A 165 -10.51 12.40 -8.96
C LEU A 165 -10.58 13.92 -8.77
N ALA A 166 -9.71 14.67 -9.45
CA ALA A 166 -9.64 16.13 -9.33
C ALA A 166 -10.79 16.84 -10.06
N ALA A 167 -11.38 16.20 -11.09
CA ALA A 167 -12.42 16.79 -11.93
C ALA A 167 -13.83 16.78 -11.31
N HIS A 168 -14.02 16.14 -10.15
CA HIS A 168 -15.30 16.13 -9.43
C HIS A 168 -15.48 17.29 -8.45
N THR A 169 -14.51 18.22 -8.38
CA THR A 169 -14.79 19.56 -7.87
C THR A 169 -15.60 20.29 -8.94
N PRO A 170 -16.89 20.63 -8.73
CA PRO A 170 -17.62 21.41 -9.71
C PRO A 170 -16.82 22.68 -9.99
N PRO A 171 -16.63 23.05 -11.27
CA PRO A 171 -15.90 24.27 -11.60
C PRO A 171 -16.57 25.41 -10.86
N LEU A 172 -15.83 26.09 -9.98
CA LEU A 172 -16.28 27.37 -9.42
C LEU A 172 -16.78 28.18 -10.60
N ALA A 173 -18.06 28.55 -10.54
CA ALA A 173 -18.70 29.36 -11.56
C ALA A 173 -17.77 30.50 -11.97
N PRO A 174 -17.66 30.82 -13.28
CA PRO A 174 -16.81 31.91 -13.72
C PRO A 174 -17.22 33.17 -12.98
N THR A 175 -16.33 33.66 -12.11
CA THR A 175 -16.44 34.97 -11.48
C THR A 175 -16.72 35.99 -12.58
N PRO A 176 -17.77 36.82 -12.45
CA PRO A 176 -18.11 37.79 -13.48
C PRO A 176 -16.92 38.71 -13.72
N THR A 177 -16.55 38.80 -14.99
CA THR A 177 -15.50 39.65 -15.54
C THR A 177 -15.60 41.06 -14.95
N PRO A 178 -14.56 41.58 -14.26
CA PRO A 178 -14.52 42.99 -13.94
C PRO A 178 -14.37 43.78 -15.25
N LEU A 179 -15.36 44.63 -15.51
CA LEU A 179 -15.42 45.58 -16.61
C LEU A 179 -14.10 46.34 -16.75
N SER A 180 -13.60 46.39 -17.99
CA SER A 180 -12.53 47.29 -18.42
C SER A 180 -12.79 48.73 -18.00
N PRO A 181 -11.78 49.44 -17.48
CA PRO A 181 -11.60 50.84 -17.78
C PRO A 181 -10.64 51.02 -18.97
N SER A 182 -11.08 51.89 -19.88
CA SER A 182 -10.40 52.37 -21.09
C SER A 182 -9.01 52.99 -20.85
N PRO A 183 -8.19 53.15 -21.91
CA PRO A 183 -6.79 53.52 -21.82
C PRO A 183 -6.61 55.03 -21.61
N SER A 184 -5.66 55.41 -20.76
CA SER A 184 -5.12 56.77 -20.74
C SER A 184 -3.60 56.74 -20.71
N SER A 185 -3.06 57.57 -21.59
CA SER A 185 -1.69 57.65 -22.05
C SER A 185 -0.66 58.14 -21.03
N SER A 186 0.60 57.80 -21.37
CA SER A 186 1.81 58.65 -21.31
C SER A 186 2.91 58.27 -20.31
N GLN A 187 4.01 57.81 -20.91
CA GLN A 187 5.40 58.26 -20.72
C GLN A 187 6.01 58.23 -19.32
N THR A 188 7.12 57.50 -19.16
CA THR A 188 8.48 58.07 -19.16
C THR A 188 9.51 56.95 -19.00
N ALA A 189 10.41 56.85 -19.98
CA ALA A 189 11.58 55.98 -19.95
C ALA A 189 12.66 56.59 -19.04
N VAL A 190 13.31 55.76 -18.23
CA VAL A 190 14.54 56.11 -17.51
C VAL A 190 15.54 54.96 -17.67
N PRO A 191 16.82 55.23 -18.01
CA PRO A 191 17.77 54.24 -18.49
C PRO A 191 18.43 53.38 -17.39
N ILE A 192 18.83 52.19 -17.84
CA ILE A 192 19.62 51.17 -17.16
C ILE A 192 21.09 51.63 -17.08
N PRO A 193 21.76 51.59 -15.91
CA PRO A 193 23.20 51.62 -15.86
C PRO A 193 23.79 50.19 -15.98
N THR A 194 24.53 49.99 -17.05
CA THR A 194 25.52 48.92 -17.23
C THR A 194 26.65 49.09 -16.23
N VAL A 195 26.96 48.06 -15.45
CA VAL A 195 28.26 47.91 -14.79
C VAL A 195 28.87 46.58 -15.24
N ASP A 196 30.01 46.75 -15.89
CA ASP A 196 30.90 45.73 -16.43
C ASP A 196 32.05 45.49 -15.44
N LEU A 197 32.62 44.30 -15.58
CA LEU A 197 34.02 43.96 -15.36
C LEU A 197 34.55 43.64 -13.96
N SER A 198 35.17 42.46 -13.92
CA SER A 198 36.41 42.13 -13.21
C SER A 198 36.43 42.27 -11.69
N THR A 199 36.64 41.14 -11.01
CA THR A 199 37.90 40.90 -10.27
C THR A 199 37.86 39.49 -9.69
N ALA A 200 38.74 38.62 -10.21
CA ALA A 200 39.17 37.41 -9.52
C ALA A 200 40.47 37.71 -8.77
N PRO A 201 40.57 37.28 -7.52
CA PRO A 201 41.83 36.84 -6.93
C PRO A 201 41.61 35.47 -6.26
N GLU A 202 42.57 34.66 -5.90
CA GLU A 202 44.01 34.55 -6.14
C GLU A 202 44.32 33.18 -5.51
N VAL A 203 45.19 32.41 -6.16
CA VAL A 203 45.61 31.09 -5.73
C VAL A 203 46.36 31.22 -4.40
N SER A 204 45.84 30.62 -3.32
CA SER A 204 46.58 30.48 -2.06
C SER A 204 46.97 29.03 -1.84
N SER A 205 48.28 28.82 -1.95
CA SER A 205 49.02 27.59 -1.73
C SER A 205 48.95 27.15 -0.26
N ILE A 206 48.50 25.91 -0.01
CA ILE A 206 48.62 25.26 1.30
C ILE A 206 49.81 24.28 1.26
N PRO A 207 50.74 24.32 2.22
CA PRO A 207 51.90 23.46 2.26
C PRO A 207 51.57 22.04 2.74
N ALA A 208 52.34 21.10 2.22
CA ALA A 208 52.38 19.69 2.59
C ALA A 208 52.57 19.49 4.10
N GLN A 209 51.74 18.63 4.70
CA GLN A 209 52.00 18.05 6.00
C GLN A 209 52.14 16.52 5.89
N SER A 210 53.16 16.08 6.59
CA SER A 210 53.78 14.76 6.59
C SER A 210 52.90 13.66 7.17
N ALA A 211 53.10 12.47 6.62
CA ALA A 211 52.57 11.19 7.10
C ALA A 211 52.97 10.88 8.55
N PRO A 212 52.13 10.10 9.25
CA PRO A 212 52.64 9.07 10.16
C PRO A 212 52.32 7.67 9.65
N ALA A 213 53.33 6.82 9.78
CA ALA A 213 53.31 5.39 9.49
C ALA A 213 52.14 4.67 10.18
N SER A 214 51.43 3.84 9.43
CA SER A 214 50.51 2.83 9.97
C SER A 214 51.08 1.45 9.67
N ALA A 215 51.40 0.75 10.76
CA ALA A 215 51.82 -0.64 10.79
C ALA A 215 50.70 -1.55 10.26
N GLY A 216 51.14 -2.64 9.62
CA GLY A 216 50.28 -3.59 8.93
C GLY A 216 49.36 -4.39 9.85
N VAL A 217 48.23 -4.80 9.27
CA VAL A 217 47.49 -5.99 9.69
C VAL A 217 47.03 -6.73 8.44
N SER A 218 47.33 -8.03 8.46
CA SER A 218 47.17 -9.03 7.41
C SER A 218 45.79 -9.08 6.76
N ALA A 219 45.80 -9.15 5.42
CA ALA A 219 44.70 -9.66 4.63
C ALA A 219 44.66 -11.20 4.73
N SER A 220 43.60 -11.74 5.33
CA SER A 220 43.18 -13.13 5.06
C SER A 220 42.15 -13.10 3.94
N SER A 221 42.58 -13.58 2.79
CA SER A 221 41.75 -13.91 1.64
C SER A 221 40.84 -15.09 2.00
N VAL A 222 39.54 -14.86 2.05
CA VAL A 222 38.54 -15.93 2.01
C VAL A 222 37.78 -15.76 0.71
N ALA A 223 38.00 -16.73 -0.18
CA ALA A 223 37.28 -16.88 -1.43
C ALA A 223 35.77 -17.02 -1.14
N VAL A 224 34.98 -16.09 -1.69
CA VAL A 224 33.54 -16.29 -1.83
C VAL A 224 33.33 -16.84 -3.24
N THR A 225 33.04 -18.12 -3.28
CA THR A 225 32.57 -18.84 -4.47
C THR A 225 31.25 -18.22 -4.95
N GLU A 226 31.25 -17.76 -6.20
CA GLU A 226 30.05 -17.57 -7.01
C GLU A 226 29.24 -18.87 -7.04
N ALA A 227 28.01 -18.81 -6.55
CA ALA A 227 26.95 -19.73 -6.91
C ALA A 227 25.89 -18.92 -7.65
N ALA A 228 26.04 -18.86 -8.98
CA ALA A 228 24.94 -18.64 -9.89
C ALA A 228 24.05 -19.90 -9.88
N GLY A 229 22.75 -19.73 -9.68
CA GLY A 229 21.79 -20.83 -9.68
C GLY A 229 20.68 -20.60 -8.66
N GLY A 230 19.61 -19.98 -9.12
CA GLY A 230 18.41 -19.73 -8.32
C GLY A 230 17.26 -19.46 -9.26
N ASP A 231 16.72 -20.55 -9.78
CA ASP A 231 15.63 -20.62 -10.75
C ASP A 231 14.43 -19.76 -10.30
N ASP A 232 14.00 -18.86 -11.19
CA ASP A 232 12.70 -18.19 -11.15
C ASP A 232 11.59 -19.20 -11.48
N GLU A 233 11.42 -20.20 -10.61
CA GLU A 233 10.33 -21.16 -10.63
C GLU A 233 9.28 -20.75 -9.58
N TRP A 234 8.56 -19.65 -9.85
CA TRP A 234 7.33 -19.36 -9.13
C TRP A 234 6.24 -20.30 -9.63
N MET A 235 6.12 -21.43 -8.93
CA MET A 235 5.15 -22.48 -9.16
C MET A 235 3.72 -21.95 -9.36
N LEU A 236 3.12 -22.49 -10.42
CA LEU A 236 1.69 -22.74 -10.60
C LEU A 236 1.03 -23.17 -9.28
N ILE A 237 0.18 -22.33 -8.71
CA ILE A 237 -0.76 -22.79 -7.67
C ILE A 237 -2.16 -22.25 -7.98
N ASN A 238 -3.05 -23.21 -8.27
CA ASN A 238 -4.51 -23.20 -8.33
C ASN A 238 -5.18 -22.93 -9.70
N THR A 239 -5.14 -23.94 -10.58
CA THR A 239 -6.30 -24.30 -11.39
C THR A 239 -7.37 -24.96 -10.49
N PRO A 240 -8.64 -24.53 -10.51
CA PRO A 240 -9.71 -25.28 -9.86
C PRO A 240 -10.00 -26.55 -10.67
N GLU A 241 -9.95 -27.71 -10.01
CA GLU A 241 -10.41 -28.99 -10.56
C GLU A 241 -11.89 -28.92 -10.94
N ASP A 242 -12.17 -29.43 -12.14
CA ASP A 242 -13.48 -29.83 -12.64
C ASP A 242 -14.23 -30.70 -11.61
N VAL A 243 -15.31 -30.16 -11.05
CA VAL A 243 -16.36 -30.97 -10.43
C VAL A 243 -17.48 -31.10 -11.45
N ALA A 244 -17.54 -32.27 -12.09
CA ALA A 244 -18.64 -32.67 -12.95
C ALA A 244 -19.97 -32.74 -12.16
N PRO A 245 -21.13 -32.52 -12.82
CA PRO A 245 -22.41 -32.42 -12.15
C PRO A 245 -23.01 -33.81 -11.85
N GLU A 246 -23.31 -34.09 -10.59
CA GLU A 246 -24.24 -35.17 -10.23
C GLU A 246 -25.67 -34.77 -10.62
N THR A 247 -26.30 -35.65 -11.39
CA THR A 247 -27.67 -35.57 -11.85
C THR A 247 -28.65 -35.73 -10.69
N SER A 248 -29.39 -34.67 -10.38
CA SER A 248 -30.59 -34.73 -9.54
C SER A 248 -31.79 -35.17 -10.39
N SER A 249 -32.33 -36.36 -10.11
CA SER A 249 -33.63 -36.81 -10.63
C SER A 249 -34.47 -37.41 -9.52
N ALA A 250 -35.53 -36.65 -9.19
CA ALA A 250 -36.82 -37.02 -8.62
C ALA A 250 -37.01 -38.41 -8.01
N ARG A 251 -37.47 -38.43 -6.74
CA ARG A 251 -38.63 -39.23 -6.34
C ARG A 251 -39.34 -38.64 -5.11
N SER A 252 -40.51 -38.10 -5.39
CA SER A 252 -41.61 -37.87 -4.47
C SER A 252 -42.11 -39.20 -3.88
N ASN A 253 -42.49 -39.20 -2.60
CA ASN A 253 -43.74 -39.81 -2.16
C ASN A 253 -44.16 -39.39 -0.75
N LEU A 254 -45.45 -39.03 -0.69
CA LEU A 254 -46.22 -38.49 0.42
C LEU A 254 -47.23 -39.57 0.85
N LYS A 255 -47.30 -39.92 2.14
CA LYS A 255 -48.42 -40.61 2.84
C LYS A 255 -48.00 -40.86 4.29
N ARG A 256 -48.80 -40.77 5.35
CA ARG A 256 -50.12 -40.21 5.72
C ARG A 256 -50.16 -40.38 7.28
N ALA A 257 -50.91 -39.53 7.97
CA ALA A 257 -50.93 -39.36 9.43
C ALA A 257 -51.65 -40.45 10.28
N SER A 258 -51.18 -40.58 11.54
CA SER A 258 -51.85 -40.82 12.86
C SER A 258 -52.73 -42.08 13.13
N PRO A 259 -53.07 -42.45 14.40
CA PRO A 259 -52.76 -41.87 15.75
C PRO A 259 -52.31 -42.88 16.86
N ALA A 260 -52.03 -42.36 18.07
CA ALA A 260 -51.74 -43.04 19.37
C ALA A 260 -52.98 -43.75 20.00
N PRO A 261 -52.93 -44.52 21.13
CA PRO A 261 -52.63 -43.99 22.49
C PRO A 261 -51.94 -44.95 23.54
N GLU A 262 -51.58 -44.35 24.68
CA GLU A 262 -51.52 -44.84 26.09
C GLU A 262 -50.96 -46.22 26.51
N HIS A 263 -49.93 -46.22 27.38
CA HIS A 263 -50.00 -46.60 28.82
C HIS A 263 -48.61 -46.94 29.40
N GLY A 264 -48.35 -46.53 30.65
CA GLY A 264 -47.37 -47.19 31.53
C GLY A 264 -46.30 -46.30 32.18
N ALA A 265 -46.56 -45.88 33.42
CA ALA A 265 -45.59 -45.29 34.37
C ALA A 265 -44.84 -46.41 35.16
N PRO A 266 -44.19 -46.17 36.33
CA PRO A 266 -42.80 -45.70 36.48
C PRO A 266 -41.94 -46.56 37.45
N ALA A 267 -40.60 -46.45 37.41
CA ALA A 267 -39.64 -46.82 38.48
C ALA A 267 -38.21 -46.50 38.01
N ALA A 268 -37.19 -46.15 38.79
CA ALA A 268 -37.03 -45.77 40.18
C ALA A 268 -35.62 -45.12 40.30
N LYS A 269 -35.45 -44.30 41.34
CA LYS A 269 -34.24 -43.58 41.76
C LYS A 269 -33.02 -44.49 42.01
N LYS A 270 -31.80 -43.96 41.78
CA LYS A 270 -30.72 -43.97 42.79
C LYS A 270 -29.61 -42.96 42.49
N THR A 271 -29.67 -41.86 43.24
CA THR A 271 -28.54 -41.00 43.61
C THR A 271 -27.59 -41.77 44.54
N LYS A 272 -26.28 -41.54 44.41
CA LYS A 272 -25.34 -41.65 45.52
C LYS A 272 -24.19 -40.66 45.34
N ASP A 273 -24.36 -39.50 45.96
CA ASP A 273 -23.26 -38.71 46.50
C ASP A 273 -22.61 -39.47 47.68
N ALA A 274 -21.30 -39.32 47.82
CA ALA A 274 -20.62 -39.35 49.10
C ALA A 274 -19.33 -38.52 48.99
N ALA A 275 -19.35 -37.38 49.68
CA ALA A 275 -18.22 -36.51 49.95
C ALA A 275 -17.63 -36.80 51.34
N ALA A 276 -16.45 -36.22 51.59
CA ALA A 276 -15.75 -36.06 52.87
C ALA A 276 -15.21 -37.38 53.49
N ALA A 277 -14.07 -37.40 54.19
CA ALA A 277 -13.34 -36.37 54.91
C ALA A 277 -11.85 -36.74 54.98
#